data_AF-A0A6J2R1B4-F1
#
_entry.id   AF-A0A6J2R1B4-F1
#
_cell.length_a   1.000
_cell.length_b   1.000
_cell.length_c   1.000
_cell.angle_alpha   90.00
_cell.angle_beta   90.00
_cell.angle_gamma   90.00
#
_symmetry.space_group_name_H-M   'P 1'
#
loop_
_entity.id
_entity.type
_entity.pdbx_description
1 polymer ?
#
loop_
_entity_poly.entity_id
_entity_poly.type
_entity_poly.pdbx_seq_one_letter_code
_entity_poly.pdbx_strand_id
1 'polypeptide(L)'
;MTQGVRDQIHFPEDRERSGRLLLSSPDHGVQIPEEHSVREQHLNLEDLKERAQHLSNRYLIKTNIPSYPRPEFHVRHVKHDTNTNGLRGIRSDNGFKNPFEDGLLWWTLSVGADEIQSAEQLLLENTYLDQTEEQARTQQSFLGKFATSPAFKKTSRMGSYRFTFPLEELLEAYRQQFCRGAQPVMRVYETVLYKQEVMYAVLVHSPTNQDQFSGYPLLTDDTNAGCTYGDGCFIC
;
A
#
# COMPACT_ATOMS: atom_id res chain seq x y z
N MET A 1 -50.13 13.97 12.87
CA MET A 1 -49.86 14.27 14.30
C MET A 1 -49.71 12.92 15.01
N THR A 2 -48.53 12.30 15.04
CA THR A 2 -47.40 12.51 15.98
C THR A 2 -47.79 12.40 17.44
N GLN A 3 -47.44 11.29 18.09
CA GLN A 3 -46.39 11.27 19.12
C GLN A 3 -46.05 9.82 19.50
N GLY A 4 -44.87 9.39 19.06
CA GLY A 4 -44.17 8.23 19.61
C GLY A 4 -43.42 8.63 20.88
N VAL A 5 -43.48 7.75 21.87
CA VAL A 5 -42.79 7.89 23.15
C VAL A 5 -41.28 7.73 22.94
N ARG A 6 -40.55 8.67 23.53
CA ARG A 6 -39.09 8.77 23.57
C ARG A 6 -38.55 7.81 24.62
N ASP A 7 -37.67 6.91 24.22
CA ASP A 7 -36.62 6.38 25.09
C ASP A 7 -35.29 6.95 24.60
N GLN A 8 -34.76 7.88 25.38
CA GLN A 8 -33.39 8.38 25.23
C GLN A 8 -32.46 7.37 25.92
N ILE A 9 -31.62 6.70 25.14
CA ILE A 9 -30.46 5.99 25.67
C ILE A 9 -29.24 6.84 25.36
N HIS A 10 -28.67 7.39 26.43
CA HIS A 10 -27.40 8.11 26.43
C HIS A 10 -26.27 7.07 26.36
N PHE A 11 -25.42 7.15 25.33
CA PHE A 11 -24.18 6.41 25.23
C PHE A 11 -23.00 7.39 25.29
N PRO A 12 -21.91 7.03 26.01
CA PRO A 12 -20.80 7.94 26.28
C PRO A 12 -20.01 8.26 25.01
N GLU A 13 -19.50 9.49 24.94
CA GLU A 13 -18.51 9.91 23.96
C GLU A 13 -17.18 9.19 24.22
N ASP A 14 -16.88 8.16 23.44
CA ASP A 14 -15.51 7.67 23.26
C ASP A 14 -14.98 8.14 21.90
N ARG A 15 -14.24 9.24 21.94
CA ARG A 15 -13.26 9.59 20.91
C ARG A 15 -12.14 8.55 20.98
N GLU A 16 -11.92 7.77 19.93
CA GLU A 16 -10.60 7.52 19.33
C GLU A 16 -10.60 6.42 18.25
N ARG A 17 -9.86 6.73 17.17
CA ARG A 17 -8.99 5.85 16.36
C ARG A 17 -9.58 4.84 15.37
N SER A 18 -9.44 5.24 14.09
CA SER A 18 -8.87 4.49 12.97
C SER A 18 -9.52 3.13 12.61
N GLY A 19 -10.29 3.14 11.52
CA GLY A 19 -10.83 1.97 10.84
C GLY A 19 -9.78 1.09 10.12
N ARG A 20 -8.69 0.71 10.81
CA ARG A 20 -7.97 -0.53 10.50
C ARG A 20 -8.61 -1.62 11.37
N LEU A 21 -9.16 -2.66 10.76
CA LEU A 21 -9.67 -3.85 11.44
C LEU A 21 -8.55 -4.47 12.30
N LEU A 22 -8.44 -4.02 13.55
CA LEU A 22 -7.81 -4.74 14.64
C LEU A 22 -8.89 -5.67 15.21
N LEU A 23 -8.71 -6.97 14.99
CA LEU A 23 -9.44 -7.98 15.73
C LEU A 23 -9.05 -7.82 17.20
N SER A 24 -9.93 -7.23 18.01
CA SER A 24 -9.91 -7.46 19.44
C SER A 24 -10.43 -8.87 19.71
N SER A 25 -9.56 -9.73 20.23
CA SER A 25 -9.97 -10.81 21.14
C SER A 25 -9.06 -10.77 22.35
N PRO A 26 -9.61 -10.84 23.57
CA PRO A 26 -8.85 -10.66 24.80
C PRO A 26 -8.25 -12.01 25.19
N ASP A 27 -6.93 -12.13 25.10
CA ASP A 27 -6.10 -12.73 26.16
C ASP A 27 -4.67 -12.89 25.64
N HIS A 28 -3.72 -12.55 26.52
CA HIS A 28 -2.26 -12.55 26.35
C HIS A 28 -1.72 -11.29 25.67
N GLY A 29 -1.06 -10.45 26.48
CA GLY A 29 -0.52 -9.14 26.10
C GLY A 29 0.46 -9.20 24.93
N VAL A 30 -0.07 -8.99 23.73
CA VAL A 30 0.70 -8.70 22.53
C VAL A 30 1.08 -7.22 22.60
N GLN A 31 2.37 -6.93 22.80
CA GLN A 31 2.90 -5.59 22.55
C GLN A 31 2.57 -5.21 21.10
N ILE A 32 1.76 -4.16 20.93
CA ILE A 32 1.50 -3.56 19.63
C ILE A 32 2.85 -3.06 19.11
N PRO A 33 3.31 -3.47 17.91
CA PRO A 33 4.52 -2.93 17.32
C PRO A 33 4.38 -1.41 17.21
N GLU A 34 5.38 -0.67 17.67
CA GLU A 34 5.46 0.78 17.50
C GLU A 34 5.45 1.09 16.00
N GLU A 35 4.31 1.55 15.48
CA GLU A 35 4.16 2.06 14.11
C GLU A 35 4.17 3.58 14.15
N HIS A 36 4.98 4.19 13.29
CA HIS A 36 5.05 5.65 13.16
C HIS A 36 4.58 6.05 11.78
N SER A 37 3.56 6.91 11.70
CA SER A 37 3.01 7.41 10.44
C SER A 37 3.33 8.88 10.23
N VAL A 38 3.66 9.25 9.00
CA VAL A 38 3.84 10.62 8.53
C VAL A 38 2.86 10.84 7.39
N ARG A 39 1.82 11.62 7.63
CA ARG A 39 0.77 11.90 6.64
C ARG A 39 1.24 12.89 5.58
N GLU A 40 0.55 12.87 4.45
CA GLU A 40 0.68 13.85 3.35
C GLU A 40 2.06 13.85 2.68
N GLN A 41 2.93 12.88 2.99
CA GLN A 41 4.30 12.85 2.49
C GLN A 41 4.77 11.42 2.20
N HIS A 42 5.53 11.27 1.12
CA HIS A 42 6.40 10.13 0.87
C HIS A 42 7.83 10.55 1.17
N LEU A 43 8.37 10.05 2.28
CA LEU A 43 9.71 10.42 2.75
C LEU A 43 10.79 9.70 1.92
N ASN A 44 11.80 10.42 1.45
CA ASN A 44 12.99 9.80 0.87
C ASN A 44 13.87 9.17 1.96
N LEU A 45 14.95 8.48 1.57
CA LEU A 45 15.82 7.76 2.50
C LEU A 45 16.49 8.68 3.54
N GLU A 46 16.88 9.90 3.16
CA GLU A 46 17.53 10.83 4.10
C GLU A 46 16.53 11.36 5.13
N ASP A 47 15.33 11.74 4.70
CA ASP A 47 14.26 12.16 5.60
C ASP A 47 13.81 11.02 6.53
N LEU A 48 13.76 9.79 6.01
CA LEU A 48 13.50 8.58 6.81
C LEU A 48 14.56 8.38 7.90
N LYS A 49 15.84 8.55 7.57
CA LYS A 49 16.94 8.44 8.53
C LYS A 49 16.83 9.48 9.62
N GLU A 50 16.57 10.74 9.25
CA GLU A 50 16.38 11.84 10.20
C GLU A 50 15.21 11.53 11.14
N ARG A 51 14.06 11.13 10.59
CA ARG A 51 12.87 10.80 11.39
C ARG A 51 13.11 9.62 12.32
N ALA A 52 13.88 8.63 11.88
CA ALA A 52 14.18 7.43 12.63
C ALA A 52 15.19 7.63 13.78
N GLN A 53 15.90 8.76 13.87
CA GLN A 53 16.89 9.01 14.94
C GLN A 53 16.29 8.89 16.34
N HIS A 54 14.99 9.16 16.48
CA HIS A 54 14.27 9.12 17.75
C HIS A 54 13.33 7.91 17.86
N LEU A 55 13.37 6.98 16.90
CA LEU A 55 12.46 5.84 16.84
C LEU A 55 13.21 4.52 17.02
N SER A 56 12.47 3.44 17.27
CA SER A 56 13.02 2.10 17.41
C SER A 56 13.41 1.43 16.08
N ASN A 57 13.21 2.11 14.94
CA ASN A 57 13.49 1.64 13.57
C ASN A 57 14.99 1.61 13.23
N ARG A 58 15.78 0.80 13.98
CA ARG A 58 17.25 0.71 13.85
C ARG A 58 17.77 0.36 12.47
N TYR A 59 16.95 -0.20 11.59
CA TYR A 59 17.34 -0.55 10.23
C TYR A 59 17.60 0.68 9.35
N LEU A 60 16.96 1.82 9.63
CA LEU A 60 17.14 3.06 8.88
C LEU A 60 18.47 3.76 9.23
N ILE A 61 18.89 3.71 10.50
CA ILE A 61 20.13 4.34 10.98
C ILE A 61 21.38 3.47 10.81
N LYS A 62 21.25 2.30 10.17
CA LYS A 62 22.37 1.39 9.96
C LYS A 62 23.34 2.00 8.94
N THR A 63 24.59 2.22 9.33
CA THR A 63 25.61 2.85 8.47
C THR A 63 26.37 1.85 7.61
N ASN A 64 26.60 0.63 8.12
CA ASN A 64 27.34 -0.42 7.42
C ASN A 64 26.39 -1.33 6.61
N ILE A 65 25.76 -0.76 5.58
CA ILE A 65 24.91 -1.51 4.66
C ILE A 65 25.77 -1.95 3.47
N PRO A 66 25.93 -3.27 3.22
CA PRO A 66 26.63 -3.76 2.03
C PRO A 66 25.97 -3.21 0.76
N SER A 67 26.72 -3.05 -0.33
CA SER A 67 26.11 -2.68 -1.61
C SER A 67 24.99 -3.66 -1.98
N TYR A 68 23.85 -3.12 -2.39
CA TYR A 68 22.66 -3.87 -2.77
C TYR A 68 22.03 -3.22 -4.01
N PRO A 69 21.38 -4.02 -4.87
CA PRO A 69 20.75 -3.49 -6.07
C PRO A 69 19.59 -2.55 -5.71
N ARG A 70 19.40 -1.51 -6.52
CA ARG A 70 18.29 -0.55 -6.42
C ARG A 70 17.43 -0.67 -7.68
N PRO A 71 16.64 -1.76 -7.81
CA PRO A 71 15.78 -1.93 -8.97
C PRO A 71 14.61 -0.94 -8.92
N GLU A 72 14.12 -0.59 -10.09
CA GLU A 72 12.83 0.05 -10.30
C GLU A 72 11.83 -1.04 -10.71
N PHE A 73 10.71 -1.17 -10.01
CA PHE A 73 9.62 -2.08 -10.35
C PHE A 73 8.47 -1.33 -11.00
N HIS A 74 7.94 -1.92 -12.07
CA HIS A 74 6.73 -1.47 -12.74
C HIS A 74 5.60 -2.43 -12.36
N VAL A 75 4.77 -2.04 -11.40
CA VAL A 75 3.79 -2.96 -10.79
C VAL A 75 2.39 -2.73 -11.36
N ARG A 76 1.87 -3.76 -12.02
CA ARG A 76 0.58 -3.74 -12.72
C ARG A 76 -0.54 -4.49 -11.99
N HIS A 77 -0.22 -5.15 -10.88
CA HIS A 77 -1.19 -5.94 -10.12
C HIS A 77 -1.30 -5.45 -8.69
N VAL A 78 -2.51 -5.52 -8.16
CA VAL A 78 -2.80 -5.28 -6.74
C VAL A 78 -3.46 -6.49 -6.12
N LYS A 79 -3.30 -6.62 -4.82
CA LYS A 79 -3.89 -7.70 -4.02
C LYS A 79 -4.65 -7.17 -2.82
N HIS A 80 -5.73 -7.87 -2.49
CA HIS A 80 -6.47 -7.73 -1.24
C HIS A 80 -6.43 -9.06 -0.48
N ASP A 81 -5.73 -9.05 0.64
CA ASP A 81 -5.59 -10.21 1.53
C ASP A 81 -6.66 -10.14 2.62
N THR A 82 -7.42 -11.22 2.81
CA THR A 82 -8.53 -11.25 3.79
C THR A 82 -8.74 -12.62 4.43
N ASN A 83 -9.47 -12.65 5.53
CA ASN A 83 -9.81 -13.89 6.26
C ASN A 83 -11.24 -14.35 5.93
N THR A 84 -11.69 -15.44 6.57
CA THR A 84 -13.04 -15.99 6.35
C THR A 84 -14.16 -14.98 6.60
N ASN A 85 -14.00 -14.08 7.57
CA ASN A 85 -15.01 -13.05 7.87
C ASN A 85 -15.04 -12.01 6.76
N GLY A 86 -13.89 -11.54 6.28
CA GLY A 86 -13.85 -10.59 5.17
C GLY A 86 -14.36 -11.18 3.85
N LEU A 87 -14.10 -12.48 3.58
CA LEU A 87 -14.70 -13.18 2.44
C LEU A 87 -16.23 -13.21 2.53
N ARG A 88 -16.79 -13.49 3.72
CA ARG A 88 -18.23 -13.43 3.95
C ARG A 88 -18.78 -12.02 3.75
N GLY A 89 -18.05 -11.00 4.24
CA GLY A 89 -18.39 -9.58 4.02
C GLY A 89 -18.50 -9.24 2.55
N ILE A 90 -17.44 -9.52 1.76
CA ILE A 90 -17.42 -9.29 0.31
C ILE A 90 -18.61 -9.94 -0.39
N ARG A 91 -18.95 -11.17 0.00
CA ARG A 91 -20.10 -11.88 -0.57
C ARG A 91 -21.44 -11.23 -0.20
N SER A 92 -21.63 -10.87 1.08
CA SER A 92 -22.85 -10.21 1.55
C SER A 92 -23.04 -8.82 0.94
N ASP A 93 -21.93 -8.12 0.72
CA ASP A 93 -21.91 -6.75 0.21
C ASP A 93 -21.97 -6.67 -1.32
N ASN A 94 -21.94 -7.81 -2.01
CA ASN A 94 -21.81 -7.96 -3.46
C ASN A 94 -20.58 -7.24 -4.04
N GLY A 95 -19.47 -7.25 -3.32
CA GLY A 95 -18.23 -6.61 -3.75
C GLY A 95 -17.35 -6.16 -2.60
N PHE A 96 -16.26 -5.49 -2.93
CA PHE A 96 -15.35 -4.92 -1.95
C PHE A 96 -15.91 -3.61 -1.40
N LYS A 97 -16.38 -3.63 -0.15
CA LYS A 97 -16.84 -2.44 0.56
C LYS A 97 -16.11 -2.31 1.88
N ASN A 98 -16.00 -1.09 2.36
CA ASN A 98 -15.54 -0.89 3.73
C ASN A 98 -16.68 -1.26 4.69
N PRO A 99 -16.44 -2.09 5.72
CA PRO A 99 -17.44 -2.35 6.75
C PRO A 99 -17.73 -1.13 7.65
N PHE A 100 -16.96 -0.04 7.56
CA PHE A 100 -17.15 1.19 8.31
C PHE A 100 -17.44 2.36 7.37
N GLU A 101 -18.41 3.22 7.75
CA GLU A 101 -18.95 4.30 6.89
C GLU A 101 -17.89 5.34 6.43
N ASP A 102 -16.80 5.51 7.19
CA ASP A 102 -15.74 6.51 6.92
C ASP A 102 -14.35 5.91 6.63
N GLY A 103 -14.26 4.59 6.38
CA GLY A 103 -12.97 3.91 6.25
C GLY A 103 -12.41 3.85 4.81
N LEU A 104 -11.08 3.80 4.68
CA LEU A 104 -10.40 3.48 3.42
C LEU A 104 -10.35 1.97 3.18
N LEU A 105 -10.56 1.54 1.92
CA LEU A 105 -10.31 0.16 1.50
C LEU A 105 -8.85 0.02 1.06
N TRP A 106 -8.12 -0.87 1.73
CA TRP A 106 -6.70 -1.06 1.49
C TRP A 106 -6.41 -2.14 0.45
N TRP A 107 -5.52 -1.79 -0.47
CA TRP A 107 -4.93 -2.66 -1.48
C TRP A 107 -3.41 -2.63 -1.34
N THR A 108 -2.75 -3.73 -1.66
CA THR A 108 -1.29 -3.83 -1.65
C THR A 108 -0.80 -4.11 -3.05
N LEU A 109 0.33 -3.52 -3.45
CA LEU A 109 1.00 -3.90 -4.70
C LEU A 109 1.35 -5.40 -4.67
N SER A 110 1.12 -6.07 -5.80
CA SER A 110 1.41 -7.50 -5.98
C SER A 110 2.59 -7.64 -6.93
N VAL A 111 3.79 -7.79 -6.36
CA VAL A 111 5.02 -7.98 -7.14
C VAL A 111 5.25 -9.48 -7.34
N GLY A 112 5.09 -9.95 -8.57
CA GLY A 112 5.26 -11.34 -8.97
C GLY A 112 6.65 -11.63 -9.55
N ALA A 113 6.81 -12.84 -10.09
CA ALA A 113 8.05 -13.25 -10.73
C ALA A 113 8.36 -12.41 -11.98
N ASP A 114 7.33 -12.07 -12.74
CA ASP A 114 7.45 -11.32 -14.00
C ASP A 114 7.88 -9.87 -13.72
N GLU A 115 7.31 -9.22 -12.70
CA GLU A 115 7.75 -7.89 -12.28
C GLU A 115 9.19 -7.91 -11.75
N ILE A 116 9.59 -8.95 -11.01
CA ILE A 116 10.99 -9.10 -10.55
C ILE A 116 11.94 -9.28 -11.73
N GLN A 117 11.59 -10.13 -12.69
CA GLN A 117 12.41 -10.38 -13.86
C GLN A 117 12.56 -9.11 -14.72
N SER A 118 11.47 -8.37 -14.91
CA SER A 118 11.47 -7.13 -15.67
C SER A 118 12.33 -6.06 -14.99
N ALA A 119 12.21 -5.91 -13.67
CA ALA A 119 13.03 -5.00 -12.89
C ALA A 119 14.53 -5.37 -12.91
N GLU A 120 14.83 -6.67 -12.94
CA GLU A 120 16.21 -7.15 -13.07
C GLU A 120 16.80 -6.83 -14.44
N GLN A 121 16.03 -7.08 -15.51
CA GLN A 121 16.44 -6.75 -16.86
C GLN A 121 16.71 -5.24 -17.01
N LEU A 122 15.77 -4.40 -16.56
CA LEU A 122 15.92 -2.94 -16.60
C LEU A 122 17.17 -2.47 -15.83
N LEU A 123 17.42 -3.05 -14.66
CA LEU A 123 18.61 -2.73 -13.87
C LEU A 123 19.91 -3.10 -14.60
N LEU A 124 19.94 -4.25 -15.29
CA LEU A 124 21.11 -4.68 -16.06
C LEU A 124 21.35 -3.82 -17.28
N GLU A 125 20.30 -3.50 -18.05
CA GLU A 125 20.36 -2.62 -19.22
C GLU A 125 20.87 -1.23 -18.84
N ASN A 126 20.43 -0.69 -17.71
CA ASN A 126 20.86 0.62 -17.21
C ASN A 126 22.29 0.62 -16.64
N THR A 127 22.74 -0.52 -16.07
CA THR A 127 24.06 -0.61 -15.43
C THR A 127 25.17 -1.02 -16.41
N TYR A 128 24.84 -1.87 -17.39
CA TYR A 128 25.78 -2.48 -18.32
C TYR A 128 25.32 -2.28 -19.77
N LEU A 129 25.59 -1.08 -20.31
CA LEU A 129 25.20 -0.67 -21.66
C LEU A 129 25.70 -1.60 -22.79
N ASP A 130 26.77 -2.37 -22.53
CA ASP A 130 27.43 -3.23 -23.52
C ASP A 130 27.13 -4.74 -23.31
N GLN A 131 26.20 -5.11 -22.42
CA GLN A 131 25.84 -6.53 -22.25
C GLN A 131 25.03 -7.03 -23.45
N THR A 132 25.41 -8.20 -23.96
CA THR A 132 24.64 -8.90 -25.01
C THR A 132 23.38 -9.55 -24.42
N GLU A 133 22.30 -9.68 -25.19
CA GLU A 133 21.06 -10.35 -24.76
C GLU A 133 21.32 -11.77 -24.21
N GLU A 134 22.33 -12.46 -24.75
CA GLU A 134 22.70 -13.81 -24.34
C GLU A 134 23.35 -13.84 -22.94
N GLN A 135 24.13 -12.80 -22.58
CA GLN A 135 24.68 -12.62 -21.24
C GLN A 135 23.59 -12.27 -20.22
N ALA A 136 22.64 -11.41 -20.59
CA ALA A 136 21.51 -11.05 -19.74
C ALA A 136 20.60 -12.27 -19.45
N ARG A 137 20.34 -13.12 -20.46
CA ARG A 137 19.50 -14.33 -20.30
C ARG A 137 20.15 -15.46 -19.52
N THR A 138 21.48 -15.56 -19.54
CA THR A 138 22.22 -16.62 -18.81
C THR A 138 22.53 -16.24 -17.37
N GLN A 139 22.32 -14.97 -17.00
CA GLN A 139 22.50 -14.52 -15.63
C GLN A 139 21.40 -15.10 -14.72
N GLN A 140 21.81 -15.67 -13.59
CA GLN A 140 20.86 -16.15 -12.58
C GLN A 140 20.15 -14.97 -11.92
N SER A 141 18.81 -15.04 -11.83
CA SER A 141 17.97 -14.08 -11.12
C SER A 141 18.53 -13.77 -9.73
N PHE A 142 19.05 -12.55 -9.55
CA PHE A 142 19.62 -12.13 -8.27
C PHE A 142 18.66 -11.28 -7.44
N LEU A 143 17.65 -10.62 -8.03
CA LEU A 143 16.68 -9.83 -7.27
C LEU A 143 15.75 -10.72 -6.43
N GLY A 144 15.47 -11.94 -6.90
CA GLY A 144 14.64 -12.91 -6.17
C GLY A 144 15.13 -13.20 -4.75
N LYS A 145 16.45 -13.12 -4.47
CA LYS A 145 16.99 -13.33 -3.11
C LYS A 145 16.69 -12.18 -2.14
N PHE A 146 16.36 -10.99 -2.67
CA PHE A 146 15.97 -9.82 -1.90
C PHE A 146 14.45 -9.69 -1.75
N ALA A 147 13.67 -10.35 -2.61
CA ALA A 147 12.21 -10.38 -2.65
C ALA A 147 11.58 -11.20 -1.49
N THR A 148 11.97 -10.87 -0.26
CA THR A 148 11.55 -11.57 0.97
C THR A 148 10.47 -10.83 1.76
N SER A 149 10.20 -9.57 1.39
CA SER A 149 9.11 -8.78 1.97
C SER A 149 7.73 -9.39 1.62
N PRO A 150 6.71 -9.21 2.47
CA PRO A 150 5.34 -9.69 2.18
C PRO A 150 4.72 -9.18 0.88
N ALA A 151 5.20 -8.06 0.33
CA ALA A 151 4.81 -7.61 -1.01
C ALA A 151 5.09 -8.68 -2.08
N PHE A 152 6.20 -9.41 -1.95
CA PHE A 152 6.68 -10.44 -2.88
C PHE A 152 6.21 -11.86 -2.55
N LYS A 153 5.63 -12.08 -1.36
CA LYS A 153 5.19 -13.43 -0.95
C LYS A 153 3.89 -13.81 -1.63
N LYS A 154 3.86 -15.04 -2.17
CA LYS A 154 2.63 -15.72 -2.63
C LYS A 154 1.67 -16.08 -1.48
N THR A 155 2.17 -16.15 -0.26
CA THR A 155 1.37 -16.37 0.95
C THR A 155 0.96 -15.05 1.59
N SER A 156 -0.22 -15.02 2.22
CA SER A 156 -0.78 -13.84 2.88
C SER A 156 -0.22 -13.68 4.29
N ARG A 157 -0.05 -12.41 4.71
CA ARG A 157 0.30 -12.07 6.10
C ARG A 157 -0.87 -12.23 7.07
N MET A 158 -2.10 -12.09 6.59
CA MET A 158 -3.28 -11.81 7.43
C MET A 158 -4.51 -12.67 7.11
N GLY A 159 -4.45 -13.54 6.10
CA GLY A 159 -5.66 -14.13 5.54
C GLY A 159 -5.45 -15.46 4.86
N SER A 160 -6.45 -16.33 4.95
CA SER A 160 -6.50 -17.57 4.18
C SER A 160 -6.86 -17.34 2.71
N TYR A 161 -7.31 -16.13 2.36
CA TYR A 161 -7.81 -15.77 1.04
C TYR A 161 -7.10 -14.54 0.48
N ARG A 162 -6.86 -14.58 -0.83
CA ARG A 162 -6.22 -13.51 -1.60
C ARG A 162 -6.96 -13.29 -2.90
N PHE A 163 -7.26 -12.03 -3.18
CA PHE A 163 -7.74 -11.59 -4.48
C PHE A 163 -6.65 -10.77 -5.14
N THR A 164 -6.34 -11.07 -6.40
CA THR A 164 -5.37 -10.33 -7.20
C THR A 164 -6.05 -9.85 -8.46
N PHE A 165 -5.88 -8.57 -8.78
CA PHE A 165 -6.48 -7.95 -9.97
C PHE A 165 -5.43 -7.12 -10.72
N PRO A 166 -5.57 -6.99 -12.05
CA PRO A 166 -4.90 -5.92 -12.78
C PRO A 166 -5.31 -4.57 -12.19
N LEU A 167 -4.33 -3.70 -11.94
CA LEU A 167 -4.53 -2.37 -11.37
C LEU A 167 -5.44 -1.54 -12.27
N GLU A 168 -5.23 -1.61 -13.58
CA GLU A 168 -6.04 -0.89 -14.57
C GLU A 168 -7.52 -1.30 -14.52
N GLU A 169 -7.81 -2.60 -14.43
CA GLU A 169 -9.19 -3.08 -14.29
C GLU A 169 -9.84 -2.61 -12.99
N LEU A 170 -9.09 -2.62 -11.87
CA LEU A 170 -9.58 -2.11 -10.60
C LEU A 170 -9.88 -0.61 -10.66
N LEU A 171 -8.96 0.18 -11.23
CA LEU A 171 -9.13 1.63 -11.38
C LEU A 171 -10.26 1.96 -12.35
N GLU A 172 -10.44 1.18 -13.41
CA GLU A 172 -11.57 1.33 -14.33
C GLU A 172 -12.91 1.01 -13.63
N ALA A 173 -12.98 -0.08 -12.87
CA ALA A 173 -14.16 -0.39 -12.07
C ALA A 173 -14.46 0.73 -11.06
N TYR A 174 -13.42 1.26 -10.40
CA TYR A 174 -13.56 2.39 -9.47
C TYR A 174 -14.06 3.65 -10.18
N ARG A 175 -13.50 3.96 -11.36
CA ARG A 175 -13.90 5.07 -12.22
C ARG A 175 -15.39 5.02 -12.56
N GLN A 176 -15.87 3.86 -12.98
CA GLN A 176 -17.29 3.70 -13.36
C GLN A 176 -18.22 3.77 -12.14
N GLN A 177 -17.85 3.13 -11.04
CA GLN A 177 -18.74 2.98 -9.87
C GLN A 177 -18.77 4.24 -8.99
N PHE A 178 -17.61 4.85 -8.74
CA PHE A 178 -17.47 5.91 -7.73
C PHE A 178 -17.16 7.28 -8.34
N CYS A 179 -16.53 7.33 -9.51
CA CYS A 179 -16.16 8.59 -10.17
C CYS A 179 -17.12 9.04 -11.28
N ARG A 180 -18.23 8.30 -11.52
CA ARG A 180 -19.17 8.58 -12.61
C ARG A 180 -18.48 8.68 -13.98
N GLY A 181 -17.47 7.85 -14.22
CA GLY A 181 -16.68 7.82 -15.44
C GLY A 181 -15.49 8.79 -15.49
N ALA A 182 -15.40 9.75 -14.56
CA ALA A 182 -14.28 10.70 -14.48
C ALA A 182 -13.02 10.05 -13.90
N GLN A 183 -11.84 10.45 -14.34
CA GLN A 183 -10.60 9.80 -13.88
C GLN A 183 -10.43 9.93 -12.36
N PRO A 184 -10.09 8.82 -11.65
CA PRO A 184 -9.78 8.88 -10.22
C PRO A 184 -8.58 9.79 -9.96
N VAL A 185 -8.60 10.50 -8.82
CA VAL A 185 -7.51 11.36 -8.38
C VAL A 185 -6.60 10.56 -7.47
N MET A 186 -5.29 10.59 -7.73
CA MET A 186 -4.26 9.96 -6.89
C MET A 186 -3.53 11.01 -6.06
N ARG A 187 -3.33 10.71 -4.78
CA ARG A 187 -2.69 11.59 -3.81
C ARG A 187 -1.71 10.84 -2.92
N VAL A 188 -0.70 11.55 -2.46
CA VAL A 188 0.23 11.08 -1.44
C VAL A 188 -0.52 11.00 -0.10
N TYR A 189 -0.74 9.80 0.43
CA TYR A 189 -1.52 9.62 1.66
C TYR A 189 -0.64 9.66 2.92
N GLU A 190 0.31 8.74 3.05
CA GLU A 190 1.23 8.67 4.19
C GLU A 190 2.44 7.79 3.91
N THR A 191 3.50 7.99 4.71
CA THR A 191 4.59 7.04 4.92
C THR A 191 4.43 6.38 6.28
N VAL A 192 4.47 5.06 6.35
CA VAL A 192 4.39 4.30 7.60
C VAL A 192 5.70 3.54 7.84
N LEU A 193 6.31 3.81 8.98
CA LEU A 193 7.52 3.14 9.45
C LEU A 193 7.12 2.01 10.38
N TYR A 194 7.28 0.79 9.90
CA TYR A 194 7.18 -0.41 10.72
C TYR A 194 8.58 -0.82 11.20
N LYS A 195 8.61 -1.77 12.13
CA LYS A 195 9.84 -2.27 12.78
C LYS A 195 10.99 -2.62 11.82
N GLN A 196 10.69 -3.08 10.60
CA GLN A 196 11.68 -3.48 9.59
C GLN A 196 11.30 -3.14 8.14
N GLU A 197 10.27 -2.33 7.93
CA GLU A 197 9.76 -2.02 6.58
C GLU A 197 9.19 -0.60 6.57
N VAL A 198 9.32 0.07 5.42
CA VAL A 198 8.67 1.35 5.14
C VAL A 198 7.56 1.09 4.13
N MET A 199 6.37 1.61 4.40
CA MET A 199 5.24 1.55 3.50
C MET A 199 4.89 2.95 3.02
N TYR A 200 4.80 3.13 1.70
CA TYR A 200 4.25 4.32 1.09
C TYR A 200 2.81 4.04 0.66
N ALA A 201 1.89 4.89 1.10
CA ALA A 201 0.47 4.76 0.77
C ALA A 201 0.05 5.85 -0.21
N VAL A 202 -0.68 5.43 -1.25
CA VAL A 202 -1.34 6.31 -2.22
C VAL A 202 -2.84 6.28 -1.96
N LEU A 203 -3.45 7.46 -1.85
CA LEU A 203 -4.88 7.61 -1.77
C LEU A 203 -5.46 7.74 -3.17
N VAL A 204 -6.45 6.92 -3.49
CA VAL A 204 -7.25 7.05 -4.71
C VAL A 204 -8.66 7.47 -4.32
N HIS A 205 -9.15 8.58 -4.88
CA HIS A 205 -10.48 9.07 -4.58
C HIS A 205 -11.21 9.62 -5.81
N SER A 206 -12.54 9.72 -5.73
CA SER A 206 -13.35 10.38 -6.76
C SER A 206 -13.06 11.88 -6.80
N PRO A 207 -13.03 12.51 -8.00
CA PRO A 207 -12.94 13.97 -8.12
C PRO A 207 -14.03 14.73 -7.35
N THR A 208 -15.19 14.11 -7.10
CA THR A 208 -16.27 14.72 -6.31
C THR A 208 -15.91 14.93 -4.84
N ASN A 209 -14.88 14.23 -4.34
CA ASN A 209 -14.39 14.32 -2.97
C ASN A 209 -13.13 15.19 -2.88
N GLN A 210 -12.88 16.06 -3.88
CA GLN A 210 -11.69 16.91 -3.93
C GLN A 210 -11.50 17.73 -2.66
N ASP A 211 -12.56 18.37 -2.15
CA ASP A 211 -12.47 19.23 -0.97
C ASP A 211 -12.06 18.44 0.27
N GLN A 212 -12.60 17.23 0.42
CA GLN A 212 -12.32 16.32 1.53
C GLN A 212 -10.84 15.90 1.59
N PHE A 213 -10.18 15.76 0.44
CA PHE A 213 -8.81 15.26 0.34
C PHE A 213 -7.82 16.31 -0.15
N SER A 214 -8.22 17.59 -0.16
CA SER A 214 -7.43 18.70 -0.66
C SER A 214 -6.11 18.92 0.10
N GLY A 215 -6.05 18.51 1.37
CA GLY A 215 -4.82 18.56 2.19
C GLY A 215 -3.73 17.58 1.79
N TYR A 216 -4.07 16.48 1.10
CA TYR A 216 -3.08 15.51 0.63
C TYR A 216 -2.49 15.97 -0.71
N PRO A 217 -1.17 16.01 -0.92
CA PRO A 217 -0.59 16.38 -2.21
C PRO A 217 -1.02 15.46 -3.34
N LEU A 218 -1.13 15.98 -4.56
CA LEU A 218 -1.31 15.14 -5.74
C LEU A 218 -0.10 14.22 -5.91
N LEU A 219 -0.34 12.98 -6.35
CA LEU A 219 0.74 12.10 -6.75
C LEU A 219 1.27 12.59 -8.10
N THR A 220 2.48 13.15 -8.10
CA THR A 220 3.15 13.67 -9.30
C THR A 220 4.32 12.76 -9.68
N ASP A 221 4.79 12.87 -10.93
CA ASP A 221 5.97 12.16 -11.44
C ASP A 221 7.30 12.73 -10.90
N ASP A 222 7.34 13.12 -9.63
CA ASP A 222 8.56 13.64 -9.01
C ASP A 222 9.52 12.48 -8.71
N THR A 223 10.75 12.60 -9.22
CA THR A 223 11.87 11.69 -8.98
C THR A 223 12.25 11.48 -7.51
N ASN A 224 11.80 12.36 -6.61
CA ASN A 224 12.00 12.20 -5.15
C ASN A 224 10.84 11.47 -4.44
N ALA A 225 9.75 11.15 -5.14
CA ALA A 225 8.65 10.40 -4.57
C ALA A 225 9.03 8.91 -4.43
N GLY A 226 8.57 8.27 -3.34
CA GLY A 226 8.82 6.84 -3.12
C GLY A 226 8.17 5.95 -4.19
N CYS A 227 7.08 6.41 -4.82
CA CYS A 227 6.41 5.78 -5.94
C CYS A 227 5.70 6.85 -6.80
N THR A 228 5.57 6.61 -8.10
CA THR A 228 4.76 7.41 -9.04
C THR A 228 3.75 6.51 -9.77
N TYR A 229 2.82 7.08 -10.53
CA TYR A 229 1.84 6.33 -11.30
C TYR A 229 1.81 6.82 -12.75
N GLY A 230 2.10 5.91 -13.68
CA GLY A 230 2.15 6.19 -15.11
C GLY A 230 1.90 4.92 -15.93
N ASP A 231 1.38 5.06 -17.14
CA ASP A 231 1.18 3.95 -18.10
C ASP A 231 0.46 2.70 -17.53
N GLY A 232 -0.52 2.96 -16.64
CA GLY A 232 -1.34 1.92 -16.00
C GLY A 232 -0.63 1.13 -14.90
N CYS A 233 0.51 1.60 -14.40
CA CYS A 233 1.28 0.91 -13.36
C CYS A 233 1.82 1.88 -12.30
N PHE A 234 2.14 1.35 -11.12
CA PHE A 234 2.96 2.05 -10.15
C PHE A 234 4.44 1.81 -10.48
N ILE A 235 5.22 2.88 -10.51
CA ILE A 235 6.68 2.87 -10.67
C ILE A 235 7.27 3.19 -9.30
N CYS A 236 8.34 2.51 -8.91
CA CYS A 236 8.39 1.61 -7.76
C CYS A 236 9.76 0.95 -7.73
#